data_AF-A0A2W4P484-F1
#
_entry.id   AF-A0A2W4P484-F1
#
_cell.length_a   1.000
_cell.length_b   1.000
_cell.length_c   1.000
_cell.angle_alpha   90.00
_cell.angle_beta   90.00
_cell.angle_gamma   90.00
#
_symmetry.space_group_name_H-M   'P 1'
#
loop_
_entity.id
_entity.type
_entity.pdbx_description
1 polymer ?
#
loop_
_entity_poly.entity_id
_entity_poly.type
_entity_poly.pdbx_seq_one_letter_code
_entity_poly.pdbx_strand_id
1 'polypeptide(L)' 'MPRLRASLRGRCRPDGGVVGYPLDRLYEEVAYLAYHFHWSLDAILALEHRERQIWTEQIAAINRRISAEE' A
#
# COMPACT_ATOMS: atom_id res chain seq x y z
N MET A 1 6.54 17.39 1.66
CA MET A 1 5.51 16.96 0.68
C MET A 1 4.11 17.16 1.28
N PRO A 2 3.14 17.66 0.51
CA PRO A 2 1.85 18.10 1.02
C PRO A 2 0.95 16.92 1.43
N ARG A 3 0.15 17.21 2.45
CA ARG A 3 -0.79 16.34 3.17
C ARG A 3 -1.77 15.60 2.24
N LEU A 4 -1.70 14.26 2.22
CA LEU A 4 -2.82 13.43 1.77
C LEU A 4 -3.75 13.16 2.95
N ARG A 5 -4.89 13.84 2.93
CA ARG A 5 -6.02 13.65 3.85
C ARG A 5 -6.78 12.39 3.46
N ALA A 6 -6.94 11.51 4.44
CA ALA A 6 -8.07 10.63 4.73
C ALA A 6 -9.09 10.30 3.63
N SER A 7 -9.29 8.99 3.43
CA SER A 7 -10.62 8.39 3.30
C SER A 7 -10.60 6.93 3.78
N LEU A 8 -10.47 6.74 5.09
CA LEU A 8 -10.83 5.49 5.75
C LEU A 8 -12.35 5.46 5.95
N ARG A 9 -13.11 4.82 5.05
CA ARG A 9 -14.43 4.23 5.35
C ARG A 9 -14.93 3.37 4.19
N GLY A 10 -14.75 2.06 4.31
CA GLY A 10 -15.53 1.06 3.59
C GLY A 10 -15.96 -0.01 4.57
N ARG A 11 -17.18 0.10 5.11
CA ARG A 11 -17.81 -0.97 5.91
C ARG A 11 -18.04 -2.16 4.98
N CYS A 12 -17.28 -3.24 5.13
CA CYS A 12 -17.56 -4.49 4.43
C CYS A 12 -18.68 -5.23 5.20
N ARG A 13 -19.83 -5.43 4.54
CA ARG A 13 -20.89 -6.35 4.99
C ARG A 13 -20.51 -7.76 4.52
N PRO A 14 -20.78 -8.83 5.29
CA PRO A 14 -20.44 -10.17 4.87
C PRO A 14 -21.61 -10.73 4.04
N ASP A 15 -21.47 -10.73 2.72
CA ASP A 15 -22.33 -11.53 1.86
C ASP A 15 -21.46 -12.23 0.81
N GLY A 16 -21.15 -13.50 1.10
CA GLY A 16 -21.08 -14.60 0.13
C GLY A 16 -20.17 -14.53 -1.11
N GLY A 17 -19.32 -13.52 -1.29
CA GLY A 17 -18.33 -13.49 -2.37
C GLY A 17 -16.98 -14.02 -1.89
N VAL A 18 -16.25 -14.77 -2.72
CA VAL A 18 -14.82 -15.04 -2.51
C VAL A 18 -14.19 -13.72 -2.06
N VAL A 19 -13.59 -13.69 -0.87
CA VAL A 19 -12.89 -12.51 -0.34
C VAL A 19 -11.62 -12.35 -1.16
N GLY A 20 -11.81 -11.95 -2.42
CA GLY A 20 -10.76 -11.49 -3.30
C GLY A 20 -10.18 -10.25 -2.66
N TYR A 21 -8.87 -10.17 -2.70
CA TYR A 21 -8.18 -8.96 -2.31
C TYR A 21 -8.79 -7.78 -3.08
N PRO A 22 -9.28 -6.72 -2.41
CA PRO A 22 -9.93 -5.61 -3.09
C PRO A 22 -8.92 -5.00 -4.07
N LEU A 23 -9.25 -5.07 -5.36
CA LEU A 23 -8.34 -4.71 -6.43
C LEU A 23 -7.86 -3.25 -6.31
N ASP A 24 -8.72 -2.37 -5.78
CA ASP A 24 -8.37 -0.99 -5.42
C ASP A 24 -7.18 -0.89 -4.46
N ARG A 25 -7.09 -1.75 -3.43
CA ARG A 25 -5.94 -1.75 -2.50
C ARG A 25 -4.67 -2.23 -3.17
N LEU A 26 -4.76 -3.19 -4.09
CA LEU A 26 -3.60 -3.67 -4.82
C LEU A 26 -2.98 -2.54 -5.65
N TYR A 27 -3.81 -1.77 -6.38
CA TYR A 27 -3.31 -0.64 -7.16
C TYR A 27 -2.69 0.45 -6.28
N GLU A 28 -3.27 0.73 -5.11
CA GLU A 28 -2.71 1.69 -4.15
C GLU A 28 -1.34 1.25 -3.63
N GLU A 29 -1.18 -0.01 -3.24
CA GLU A 29 0.09 -0.58 -2.77
C GLU A 29 1.15 -0.57 -3.87
N VAL A 30 0.78 -0.96 -5.10
CA VAL A 30 1.68 -0.96 -6.24
C VAL A 30 2.15 0.46 -6.57
N ALA A 31 1.23 1.44 -6.58
CA ALA A 31 1.57 2.84 -6.82
C ALA A 31 2.48 3.41 -5.71
N TYR A 32 2.22 3.05 -4.46
CA TYR A 32 3.02 3.47 -3.31
C TYR A 32 4.46 2.91 -3.38
N LEU A 33 4.60 1.62 -3.67
CA LEU A 33 5.90 0.97 -3.85
C LEU A 33 6.66 1.56 -5.05
N ALA A 34 5.99 1.73 -6.19
CA ALA A 34 6.61 2.31 -7.39
C ALA A 34 7.06 3.76 -7.17
N TYR A 35 6.30 4.55 -6.42
CA TYR A 35 6.66 5.93 -6.10
C TYR A 35 7.89 6.04 -5.19
N HIS A 36 8.02 5.14 -4.21
CA HIS A 36 9.09 5.21 -3.20
C HIS A 36 10.37 4.46 -3.57
N PHE A 37 10.27 3.31 -4.23
CA PHE A 37 11.42 2.48 -4.60
C PHE A 37 11.79 2.55 -6.09
N HIS A 38 10.95 3.19 -6.92
CA HIS A 38 11.14 3.27 -8.37
C HIS A 38 11.32 1.90 -9.05
N TRP A 39 10.80 0.84 -8.43
CA TRP A 39 10.79 -0.50 -9.02
C TRP A 39 9.82 -0.57 -10.20
N SER A 40 10.19 -1.37 -11.19
CA SER A 40 9.33 -1.68 -12.32
C SER A 40 8.04 -2.36 -11.85
N LEU A 41 6.92 -2.05 -12.51
CA LEU A 41 5.60 -2.63 -12.21
C LEU A 41 5.66 -4.17 -12.15
N ASP A 42 6.38 -4.78 -13.09
CA ASP A 42 6.57 -6.23 -13.17
C ASP A 42 7.22 -6.82 -11.91
N ALA A 43 8.25 -6.16 -11.40
CA ALA A 43 8.94 -6.59 -10.18
C ALA A 43 8.03 -6.50 -8.95
N ILE A 44 7.14 -5.51 -8.89
CA ILE A 44 6.19 -5.33 -7.78
C ILE A 44 5.06 -6.36 -7.85
N LEU A 45 4.57 -6.65 -9.06
CA LEU A 45 3.54 -7.67 -9.29
C LEU A 45 4.09 -9.09 -9.04
N ALA A 46 5.38 -9.31 -9.23
CA ALA A 46 6.06 -10.58 -8.94
C ALA A 46 6.21 -10.89 -7.44
N LEU A 47 6.09 -9.90 -6.56
CA LEU A 47 6.15 -10.11 -5.10
C LEU A 47 4.92 -10.85 -4.58
N GLU A 48 5.09 -11.66 -3.54
CA GLU A 48 3.93 -12.23 -2.86
C GLU A 48 3.10 -11.14 -2.18
N HIS A 49 1.79 -11.38 -2.06
CA HIS A 49 0.86 -10.45 -1.39
C HIS A 49 1.36 -10.05 0.01
N ARG A 50 1.93 -11.00 0.75
CA ARG A 50 2.45 -10.77 2.10
C ARG A 50 3.70 -9.90 2.08
N GLU A 51 4.56 -10.06 1.09
CA GLU A 51 5.78 -9.27 0.95
C GLU A 51 5.47 -7.81 0.63
N ARG A 52 4.50 -7.55 -0.28
CA ARG A 52 4.05 -6.18 -0.57
C ARG A 52 3.54 -5.44 0.67
N GLN A 53 2.80 -6.14 1.54
CA GLN A 53 2.33 -5.59 2.81
C GLN A 53 3.51 -5.21 3.72
N ILE A 54 4.48 -6.12 3.89
CA ILE A 54 5.68 -5.87 4.70
C ILE A 54 6.43 -4.64 4.17
N TRP A 55 6.68 -4.56 2.86
CA TRP A 55 7.39 -3.43 2.26
C TRP A 55 6.65 -2.11 2.43
N THR A 56 5.32 -2.11 2.26
CA THR A 56 4.49 -0.92 2.49
C THR A 56 4.61 -0.42 3.93
N GLU A 57 4.57 -1.33 4.91
CA GLU A 57 4.76 -0.98 6.33
C GLU A 57 6.16 -0.43 6.62
N GLN A 58 7.20 -1.01 6.03
CA GLN A 58 8.58 -0.55 6.20
C GLN A 58 8.79 0.86 5.66
N ILE A 59 8.30 1.14 4.45
CA ILE A 59 8.38 2.49 3.86
C ILE A 59 7.64 3.49 4.74
N ALA A 60 6.43 3.15 5.20
CA ALA A 60 5.67 4.02 6.09
C ALA A 60 6.42 4.27 7.41
N ALA A 61 7.11 3.27 7.96
CA ALA A 61 7.93 3.43 9.16
C ALA A 61 9.15 4.34 8.92
N ILE A 62 9.86 4.17 7.81
CA ILE A 62 11.01 5.01 7.42
C ILE A 62 10.55 6.46 7.22
N ASN A 63 9.47 6.67 6.45
CA ASN A 63 8.95 8.00 6.16
C ASN A 63 8.49 8.72 7.44
N ARG A 64 7.87 8.00 8.38
CA ARG A 64 7.51 8.54 9.71
C ARG A 64 8.72 8.98 10.52
N ARG A 65 9.84 8.25 10.44
CA ARG A 65 11.07 8.60 11.16
C ARG A 65 11.72 9.85 10.56
N ILE A 66 11.89 9.88 9.25
CA ILE A 66 12.46 11.03 8.53
C ILE A 66 11.62 12.29 8.79
N SER A 67 10.29 12.18 8.65
CA SER A 67 9.38 13.31 8.89
C SER A 67 9.30 13.78 10.35
N ALA A 68 9.81 12.98 11.30
CA ALA A 68 9.85 13.33 12.73
C ALA A 68 11.21 13.91 13.14
N GLU A 69 12.23 13.79 12.30
CA GLU A 69 13.58 14.34 12.49
C GLU A 69 13.76 15.72 11.79
N GLU A 70 12.75 16.16 11.02
CA GLU A 70 12.59 17.52 10.44
C GLU A 70 11.57 18.38 11.22
#